data_AF-A0A5C2RM62-F1
#
_entry.id   AF-A0A5C2RM62-F1
#
_cell.length_a   1.000
_cell.length_b   1.000
_cell.length_c   1.000
_cell.angle_alpha   90.00
_cell.angle_beta   90.00
_cell.angle_gamma   90.00
#
_symmetry.space_group_name_H-M   'P 1'
#
loop_
_entity.id
_entity.type
_entity.pdbx_description
1 polymer ?
#
loop_
_entity_poly.entity_id
_entity_poly.type
_entity_poly.pdbx_seq_one_letter_code
_entity_poly.pdbx_strand_id
1 'polypeptide(L)'
;MSLRSTVASSAKLRRRPIHPLRHHVVIRQLSQQRPSLDAPSPSRPEPSLASTSVLKTVDVQRTGGQGSNPDGPGELSDQEWEIRTGRAIYILQQTLPTFFSTGLISSVDTSGTNSRTNEDDDVSIYSPNIRLEYRPPTPFPPPFPRTLHVEGLPLYLASSSFVRHTLSALYTDLRVELQRVRVHGPRSSSGLSPDGATPGADTPEEILQPQQQGKTRSLREKSLFIGLVVRGINRVSKAEGGWEVNSTYTFSPITGLIHIHNIDSIHPAPHLAFFSALQAALSKIGLGGTQGETGAGGVARSSPPSLSAPQPLPSVADRS
;
A
#
# COMPACT_ATOMS: atom_id res chain seq x y z
N MET A 1 39.32 10.83 54.15
CA MET A 1 38.56 11.77 55.00
C MET A 1 37.70 12.66 54.11
N SER A 2 36.47 12.92 54.55
CA SER A 2 35.46 13.87 54.05
C SER A 2 34.74 13.60 52.73
N LEU A 3 33.61 12.90 52.92
CA LEU A 3 32.34 13.03 52.21
C LEU A 3 31.82 14.48 52.20
N ARG A 4 31.17 14.93 51.11
CA ARG A 4 29.96 15.77 51.18
C ARG A 4 29.01 15.50 50.02
N SER A 5 27.79 15.14 50.43
CA SER A 5 26.54 15.06 49.69
C SER A 5 25.93 16.46 49.52
N THR A 6 25.20 16.69 48.44
CA THR A 6 24.04 17.61 48.45
C THR A 6 22.94 17.15 47.50
N VAL A 7 21.74 17.23 48.03
CA VAL A 7 20.41 16.83 47.56
C VAL A 7 19.72 18.01 46.87
N ALA A 8 18.93 17.77 45.81
CA ALA A 8 17.74 18.54 45.37
C ALA A 8 17.28 17.99 43.99
N SER A 9 16.02 17.94 43.58
CA SER A 9 14.73 18.24 44.18
C SER A 9 13.67 17.54 43.30
N SER A 10 12.69 16.89 43.93
CA SER A 10 11.56 16.24 43.25
C SER A 10 10.48 17.25 42.88
N ALA A 11 10.16 17.38 41.59
CA ALA A 11 8.95 18.06 41.12
C ALA A 11 7.94 17.01 40.61
N LYS A 12 6.97 16.69 41.47
CA LYS A 12 5.89 15.72 41.20
C LYS A 12 4.74 16.44 40.49
N LEU A 13 4.75 16.49 39.16
CA LEU A 13 3.66 17.07 38.37
C LEU A 13 2.50 16.06 38.24
N ARG A 14 1.41 16.31 38.95
CA ARG A 14 0.13 15.60 38.78
C ARG A 14 -0.45 15.92 37.40
N ARG A 15 -0.41 14.96 36.47
CA ARG A 15 -1.19 15.01 35.22
C ARG A 15 -2.60 14.47 35.47
N ARG A 16 -3.61 15.26 35.09
CA ARG A 16 -5.02 14.86 35.07
C ARG A 16 -5.26 13.87 33.92
N PRO A 17 -6.16 12.89 34.07
CA PRO A 17 -6.54 12.00 32.98
C PRO A 17 -7.43 12.74 31.98
N ILE A 18 -6.99 12.82 30.73
CA ILE A 18 -7.81 13.26 29.60
C ILE A 18 -8.46 12.00 29.02
N HIS A 19 -9.79 11.95 29.03
CA HIS A 19 -10.57 10.92 28.36
C HIS A 19 -10.45 11.08 26.84
N PRO A 20 -10.05 10.03 26.09
CA PRO A 20 -10.18 10.06 24.64
C PRO A 20 -11.62 9.76 24.22
N LEU A 21 -12.21 10.71 23.49
CA LEU A 21 -13.42 10.50 22.68
C LEU A 21 -13.12 9.43 21.63
N ARG A 22 -13.76 8.29 21.79
CA ARG A 22 -13.60 7.09 20.96
C ARG A 22 -14.47 7.25 19.70
N HIS A 23 -13.89 7.75 18.61
CA HIS A 23 -14.51 7.64 17.30
C HIS A 23 -14.44 6.17 16.86
N HIS A 24 -15.61 5.50 16.83
CA HIS A 24 -15.77 4.17 16.29
C HIS A 24 -15.57 4.20 14.78
N VAL A 25 -14.38 3.80 14.31
CA VAL A 25 -14.19 3.40 12.92
C VAL A 25 -14.56 1.92 12.83
N VAL A 26 -15.60 1.61 12.08
CA VAL A 26 -15.99 0.23 11.76
C VAL A 26 -15.10 -0.22 10.61
N ILE A 27 -14.06 -1.00 10.92
CA ILE A 27 -13.17 -1.60 9.92
C ILE A 27 -13.61 -3.04 9.71
N ARG A 28 -14.06 -3.38 8.50
CA ARG A 28 -14.42 -4.76 8.16
C ARG A 28 -13.15 -5.53 7.78
N GLN A 29 -12.76 -6.45 8.65
CA GLN A 29 -11.64 -7.35 8.43
C GLN A 29 -12.07 -8.42 7.40
N LEU A 30 -11.45 -8.45 6.22
CA LEU A 30 -11.67 -9.51 5.23
C LEU A 30 -11.09 -10.84 5.76
N SER A 31 -11.94 -11.58 6.46
CA SER A 31 -11.76 -12.97 6.84
C SER A 31 -11.83 -13.85 5.59
N GLN A 32 -10.73 -14.51 5.25
CA GLN A 32 -10.71 -15.60 4.26
C GLN A 32 -11.57 -16.77 4.77
N GLN A 33 -12.78 -16.93 4.20
CA GLN A 33 -13.58 -18.15 4.38
C GLN A 33 -13.07 -19.25 3.44
N ARG A 34 -12.73 -20.40 4.02
CA ARG A 34 -12.50 -21.67 3.31
C ARG A 34 -13.83 -22.21 2.76
N PRO A 35 -13.88 -22.79 1.56
CA PRO A 35 -15.04 -23.54 1.11
C PRO A 35 -14.97 -24.98 1.64
N SER A 36 -16.01 -25.40 2.36
CA SER A 36 -16.31 -26.82 2.62
C SER A 36 -17.26 -27.33 1.53
N LEU A 37 -16.80 -28.33 0.78
CA LEU A 37 -17.63 -29.17 -0.08
C LEU A 37 -18.53 -30.05 0.79
N ASP A 38 -19.85 -30.01 0.54
CA ASP A 38 -20.71 -31.19 0.60
C ASP A 38 -22.06 -30.92 -0.10
N ALA A 39 -22.46 -31.85 -0.95
CA ALA A 39 -23.79 -32.05 -1.55
C ALA A 39 -24.45 -33.26 -0.85
N PRO A 40 -25.74 -33.66 -1.05
CA PRO A 40 -26.68 -33.34 -2.14
C PRO A 40 -28.18 -33.10 -1.76
N SER A 41 -28.98 -32.75 -2.79
CA SER A 41 -30.45 -32.63 -2.98
C SER A 41 -31.33 -33.82 -2.47
N PRO A 42 -32.70 -33.85 -2.54
CA PRO A 42 -33.69 -33.03 -3.31
C PRO A 42 -34.98 -32.61 -2.53
N SER A 43 -35.86 -31.71 -3.04
CA SER A 43 -37.15 -32.06 -3.68
C SER A 43 -38.01 -30.82 -4.03
N ARG A 44 -38.67 -30.88 -5.20
CA ARG A 44 -39.80 -30.08 -5.75
C ARG A 44 -41.00 -29.95 -4.77
N PRO A 45 -41.98 -29.02 -4.90
CA PRO A 45 -42.80 -28.81 -6.12
C PRO A 45 -43.18 -27.36 -6.51
N GLU A 46 -43.54 -27.22 -7.79
CA GLU A 46 -44.34 -26.15 -8.46
C GLU A 46 -45.72 -25.95 -7.79
N PRO A 47 -46.39 -24.77 -7.87
CA PRO A 47 -47.12 -24.40 -9.09
C PRO A 47 -47.39 -22.91 -9.41
N SER A 48 -47.74 -22.72 -10.69
CA SER A 48 -48.82 -21.87 -11.24
C SER A 48 -48.60 -20.39 -11.58
N LEU A 49 -48.78 -20.18 -12.89
CA LEU A 49 -49.17 -19.00 -13.64
C LEU A 49 -50.29 -18.16 -12.99
N ALA A 50 -50.11 -16.84 -12.95
CA ALA A 50 -51.19 -15.88 -13.14
C ALA A 50 -50.67 -14.54 -13.64
N SER A 51 -51.20 -14.13 -14.79
CA SER A 51 -51.06 -12.85 -15.45
C SER A 51 -51.55 -11.68 -14.58
N THR A 52 -50.87 -10.53 -14.59
CA THR A 52 -51.58 -9.24 -14.51
C THR A 52 -50.81 -8.16 -15.28
N SER A 53 -51.38 -7.81 -16.41
CA SER A 53 -51.16 -6.60 -17.19
C SER A 53 -51.55 -5.34 -16.40
N VAL A 54 -50.67 -4.35 -16.33
CA VAL A 54 -51.04 -2.94 -16.11
C VAL A 54 -50.27 -2.05 -17.08
N LEU A 55 -50.98 -1.63 -18.12
CA LEU A 55 -50.68 -0.46 -18.94
C LEU A 55 -50.89 0.81 -18.11
N LYS A 56 -49.92 1.74 -18.13
CA LYS A 56 -50.20 3.16 -17.89
C LYS A 56 -49.26 4.06 -18.70
N THR A 57 -49.79 4.48 -19.84
CA THR A 57 -49.83 5.83 -20.39
C THR A 57 -48.66 6.78 -20.13
N VAL A 58 -47.88 6.97 -21.20
CA VAL A 58 -47.35 8.21 -21.79
C VAL A 58 -47.60 9.51 -21.01
N ASP A 59 -46.51 10.20 -20.67
CA ASP A 59 -46.45 11.67 -20.77
C ASP A 59 -45.14 12.09 -21.44
N VAL A 60 -45.28 12.63 -22.65
CA VAL A 60 -44.23 13.29 -23.42
C VAL A 60 -44.33 14.77 -23.08
N GLN A 61 -43.41 15.28 -22.26
CA GLN A 61 -43.16 16.72 -22.18
C GLN A 61 -41.68 17.03 -22.37
N ARG A 62 -41.39 17.24 -23.65
CA ARG A 62 -40.32 18.01 -24.25
C ARG A 62 -39.86 19.19 -23.38
N THR A 63 -38.64 19.09 -22.84
CA THR A 63 -37.80 20.24 -22.50
C THR A 63 -36.42 20.04 -23.11
N GLY A 64 -35.88 21.14 -23.62
CA GLY A 64 -34.79 21.18 -24.60
C GLY A 64 -33.50 20.52 -24.15
N GLY A 65 -32.89 19.81 -25.09
CA GLY A 65 -31.59 19.19 -24.95
C GLY A 65 -30.49 20.22 -24.78
N GLN A 66 -29.74 20.06 -23.70
CA GLN A 66 -28.30 20.26 -23.73
C GLN A 66 -27.71 18.86 -23.59
N GLY A 67 -27.53 18.19 -24.74
CA GLY A 67 -26.89 16.90 -24.81
C GLY A 67 -25.43 17.05 -24.43
N SER A 68 -25.10 16.80 -23.17
CA SER A 68 -23.75 16.40 -22.79
C SER A 68 -23.51 15.06 -23.47
N ASN A 69 -22.71 15.03 -24.54
CA ASN A 69 -22.19 13.80 -25.12
C ASN A 69 -21.67 12.88 -23.99
N PRO A 70 -22.27 11.69 -23.76
CA PRO A 70 -21.53 10.60 -23.15
C PRO A 70 -20.56 10.07 -24.21
N ASP A 71 -19.49 9.39 -23.81
CA ASP A 71 -18.53 8.71 -24.70
C ASP A 71 -17.28 9.50 -25.13
N GLY A 72 -16.70 10.24 -24.18
CA GLY A 72 -15.24 10.30 -24.03
C GLY A 72 -14.84 9.52 -22.78
N PRO A 73 -13.73 8.74 -22.77
CA PRO A 73 -13.31 8.01 -21.57
C PRO A 73 -13.17 8.99 -20.40
N GLY A 74 -14.00 8.81 -19.37
CA GLY A 74 -14.35 9.78 -18.35
C GLY A 74 -13.18 10.60 -17.80
N GLU A 75 -13.01 11.82 -18.34
CA GLU A 75 -12.13 12.82 -17.77
C GLU A 75 -12.75 13.31 -16.46
N LEU A 76 -12.12 12.91 -15.35
CA LEU A 76 -12.52 13.28 -14.01
C LEU A 76 -12.46 14.81 -13.83
N SER A 77 -13.47 15.42 -13.20
CA SER A 77 -13.47 16.87 -12.94
C SER A 77 -12.36 17.27 -11.96
N ASP A 78 -11.85 18.49 -12.04
CA ASP A 78 -10.78 18.97 -11.15
C ASP A 78 -11.19 18.89 -9.67
N GLN A 79 -12.45 19.22 -9.37
CA GLN A 79 -12.99 19.13 -8.02
C GLN A 79 -13.01 17.68 -7.49
N GLU A 80 -13.47 16.72 -8.31
CA GLU A 80 -13.46 15.31 -7.94
C GLU A 80 -12.02 14.81 -7.76
N TRP A 81 -11.09 15.30 -8.58
CA TRP A 81 -9.67 14.96 -8.48
C TRP A 81 -9.09 15.42 -7.14
N GLU A 82 -9.37 16.67 -6.76
CA GLU A 82 -8.96 17.24 -5.49
C GLU A 82 -9.55 16.48 -4.30
N ILE A 83 -10.84 16.11 -4.36
CA ILE A 83 -11.51 15.31 -3.33
C ILE A 83 -10.83 13.94 -3.19
N ARG A 84 -10.55 13.24 -4.31
CA ARG A 84 -9.89 11.92 -4.29
C ARG A 84 -8.50 11.99 -3.70
N THR A 85 -7.68 12.94 -4.13
CA THR A 85 -6.31 13.10 -3.59
C THR A 85 -6.35 13.51 -2.12
N GLY A 86 -7.24 14.42 -1.72
CA GLY A 86 -7.44 14.83 -0.34
C GLY A 86 -7.83 13.66 0.56
N ARG A 87 -8.78 12.83 0.11
CA ARG A 87 -9.21 11.62 0.82
C ARG A 87 -8.07 10.61 0.94
N ALA A 88 -7.32 10.37 -0.12
CA ALA A 88 -6.18 9.45 -0.08
C ALA A 88 -5.10 9.92 0.91
N ILE A 89 -4.77 11.21 0.92
CA ILE A 89 -3.83 11.80 1.89
C ILE A 89 -4.35 11.61 3.31
N TYR A 90 -5.62 11.91 3.55
CA TYR A 90 -6.24 11.75 4.86
C TYR A 90 -6.18 10.28 5.33
N ILE A 91 -6.54 9.33 4.47
CA ILE A 91 -6.49 7.90 4.79
C ILE A 91 -5.07 7.50 5.18
N LEU A 92 -4.06 7.84 4.36
CA LEU A 92 -2.66 7.52 4.68
C LEU A 92 -2.23 8.10 6.04
N GLN A 93 -2.57 9.36 6.33
CA GLN A 93 -2.23 9.99 7.61
C GLN A 93 -2.87 9.28 8.82
N GLN A 94 -4.13 8.82 8.67
CA GLN A 94 -4.85 8.18 9.76
C GLN A 94 -4.47 6.70 9.94
N THR A 95 -4.18 5.98 8.85
CA THR A 95 -4.06 4.52 8.89
C THR A 95 -2.64 4.01 8.94
N LEU A 96 -1.65 4.79 8.47
CA LEU A 96 -0.25 4.37 8.56
C LEU A 96 0.27 4.22 10.00
N PRO A 97 -0.08 5.10 10.97
CA PRO A 97 0.33 4.91 12.37
C PRO A 97 -0.16 3.59 12.98
N THR A 98 -1.29 3.08 12.51
CA THR A 98 -1.92 1.83 12.98
C THR A 98 -1.64 0.63 12.08
N PHE A 99 -0.70 0.76 11.12
CA PHE A 99 -0.40 -0.23 10.09
C PHE A 99 -0.21 -1.67 10.61
N PHE A 100 0.48 -1.87 11.73
CA PHE A 100 0.69 -3.23 12.27
C PHE A 100 -0.57 -3.86 12.89
N SER A 101 -1.57 -3.05 13.24
CA SER A 101 -2.85 -3.49 13.80
C SER A 101 -3.92 -3.67 12.73
N THR A 102 -4.04 -2.70 11.82
CA THR A 102 -5.10 -2.70 10.80
C THR A 102 -4.64 -3.29 9.46
N GLY A 103 -3.35 -3.23 9.15
CA GLY A 103 -2.84 -3.46 7.81
C GLY A 103 -2.94 -2.21 6.95
N LEU A 104 -2.57 -2.35 5.67
CA LEU A 104 -2.70 -1.29 4.69
C LEU A 104 -4.17 -1.16 4.28
N ILE A 105 -4.73 0.03 4.46
CA ILE A 105 -6.12 0.32 4.12
C ILE A 105 -6.18 0.85 2.67
N SER A 106 -7.02 0.21 1.85
CA SER A 106 -7.21 0.53 0.42
C SER A 106 -8.48 1.32 0.13
N SER A 107 -9.52 1.18 0.94
CA SER A 107 -10.78 1.93 0.84
C SER A 107 -11.23 2.33 2.25
N VAL A 108 -12.00 3.40 2.34
CA VAL A 108 -12.75 3.74 3.56
C VAL A 108 -14.19 3.97 3.14
N ASP A 109 -15.08 3.16 3.71
CA ASP A 109 -16.53 3.29 3.58
C ASP A 109 -16.92 4.74 3.92
N THR A 110 -17.17 5.53 2.88
CA THR A 110 -17.60 6.93 3.05
C THR A 110 -19.12 6.98 3.24
N SER A 111 -19.80 5.85 3.11
CA SER A 111 -21.24 5.66 3.30
C SER A 111 -21.62 5.56 4.79
N GLY A 112 -21.35 6.63 5.52
CA GLY A 112 -22.07 6.90 6.76
C GLY A 112 -23.53 7.17 6.43
N THR A 113 -24.44 6.30 6.90
CA THR A 113 -25.92 6.41 6.85
C THR A 113 -26.61 6.03 5.53
N ASN A 114 -27.20 4.83 5.52
CA ASN A 114 -28.44 4.44 4.80
C ASN A 114 -28.48 4.23 3.28
N SER A 115 -27.40 3.84 2.60
CA SER A 115 -27.50 3.28 1.23
C SER A 115 -27.19 1.79 1.23
N ARG A 116 -28.23 0.96 1.39
CA ARG A 116 -28.16 -0.48 1.13
C ARG A 116 -28.38 -0.67 -0.37
N THR A 117 -27.34 -0.78 -1.19
CA THR A 117 -27.30 -1.65 -2.41
C THR A 117 -26.14 -1.42 -3.39
N ASN A 118 -25.26 -0.43 -3.27
CA ASN A 118 -24.20 -0.25 -4.28
C ASN A 118 -22.86 -0.81 -3.79
N GLU A 119 -22.48 -1.99 -4.28
CA GLU A 119 -21.13 -2.57 -4.14
C GLU A 119 -20.05 -1.75 -4.89
N ASP A 120 -20.45 -0.69 -5.62
CA ASP A 120 -19.58 0.19 -6.41
C ASP A 120 -19.00 1.40 -5.65
N ASP A 121 -19.43 1.66 -4.40
CA ASP A 121 -18.99 2.87 -3.67
C ASP A 121 -17.64 2.71 -2.94
N ASP A 122 -17.03 1.51 -2.98
CA ASP A 122 -15.71 1.24 -2.43
C ASP A 122 -14.59 1.79 -3.34
N VAL A 123 -14.48 3.11 -3.38
CA VAL A 123 -13.47 3.77 -4.21
C VAL A 123 -12.09 3.61 -3.56
N SER A 124 -11.30 2.67 -4.10
CA SER A 124 -9.89 2.46 -3.76
C SER A 124 -9.09 3.75 -3.86
N ILE A 125 -8.15 3.99 -2.93
CA ILE A 125 -7.17 5.09 -3.02
C ILE A 125 -5.96 4.77 -3.88
N TYR A 126 -5.76 3.49 -4.22
CA TYR A 126 -4.66 3.00 -5.03
C TYR A 126 -5.14 2.68 -6.45
N SER A 127 -4.30 3.02 -7.43
CA SER A 127 -4.46 2.63 -8.82
C SER A 127 -4.33 1.10 -8.96
N PRO A 128 -5.10 0.44 -9.85
CA PRO A 128 -4.89 -0.96 -10.20
C PRO A 128 -3.45 -1.26 -10.65
N ASN A 129 -2.81 -0.28 -11.31
CA ASN A 129 -1.44 -0.36 -11.81
C ASN A 129 -0.44 0.36 -10.88
N ILE A 130 -0.66 0.31 -9.57
CA ILE A 130 0.27 0.88 -8.60
C ILE A 130 1.65 0.22 -8.70
N ARG A 131 2.69 1.04 -8.61
CA ARG A 131 4.09 0.61 -8.58
C ARG A 131 4.73 1.01 -7.25
N LEU A 132 5.36 0.04 -6.60
CA LEU A 132 6.22 0.24 -5.44
C LEU A 132 7.67 0.15 -5.89
N GLU A 133 8.45 1.17 -5.55
CA GLU A 133 9.86 1.27 -5.91
C GLU A 133 10.71 1.49 -4.66
N TYR A 134 11.82 0.77 -4.55
CA TYR A 134 12.84 1.02 -3.54
C TYR A 134 14.22 0.90 -4.16
N ARG A 135 15.03 1.95 -4.00
CA ARG A 135 16.42 1.98 -4.43
C ARG A 135 17.33 2.02 -3.20
N PRO A 136 18.05 0.93 -2.88
CA PRO A 136 18.98 0.94 -1.75
C PRO A 136 20.11 1.95 -2.00
N PRO A 137 20.65 2.58 -0.94
CA PRO A 137 21.77 3.53 -1.06
C PRO A 137 23.01 2.90 -1.70
N THR A 138 23.29 1.65 -1.34
CA THR A 138 24.38 0.85 -1.92
C THR A 138 23.76 -0.15 -2.90
N PRO A 139 24.09 -0.08 -4.20
CA PRO A 139 23.58 -1.04 -5.17
C PRO A 139 24.06 -2.44 -4.80
N PHE A 140 23.18 -3.42 -4.97
CA PHE A 140 23.55 -4.81 -4.74
C PHE A 140 24.58 -5.27 -5.78
N PRO A 141 25.49 -6.20 -5.42
CA PRO A 141 26.34 -6.84 -6.40
C PRO A 141 25.47 -7.59 -7.42
N PRO A 142 25.89 -7.70 -8.69
CA PRO A 142 25.25 -8.61 -9.64
C PRO A 142 25.13 -10.03 -9.04
N PRO A 143 24.03 -10.78 -9.29
CA PRO A 143 22.99 -10.60 -10.30
C PRO A 143 21.74 -9.84 -9.81
N PHE A 144 21.79 -9.19 -8.66
CA PHE A 144 20.61 -8.55 -8.07
C PHE A 144 20.21 -7.27 -8.83
N PRO A 145 18.91 -7.01 -9.02
CA PRO A 145 18.45 -5.78 -9.64
C PRO A 145 18.85 -4.58 -8.76
N ARG A 146 19.18 -3.46 -9.40
CA ARG A 146 19.58 -2.22 -8.72
C ARG A 146 18.44 -1.59 -7.90
N THR A 147 17.21 -1.96 -8.22
CA THR A 147 15.98 -1.46 -7.61
C THR A 147 15.04 -2.62 -7.35
N LEU A 148 14.43 -2.63 -6.17
CA LEU A 148 13.28 -3.48 -5.91
C LEU A 148 12.04 -2.78 -6.49
N HIS A 149 11.33 -3.49 -7.36
CA HIS A 149 10.11 -3.00 -7.97
C HIS A 149 9.01 -4.05 -7.84
N VAL A 150 7.83 -3.58 -7.46
CA VAL A 150 6.61 -4.37 -7.31
C VAL A 150 5.51 -3.64 -8.06
N GLU A 151 4.86 -4.33 -9.00
CA GLU A 151 3.79 -3.75 -9.82
C GLU A 151 2.48 -4.50 -9.68
N GLY A 152 1.39 -3.74 -9.72
CA GLY A 152 0.03 -4.23 -9.63
C GLY A 152 -0.50 -4.18 -8.19
N LEU A 153 -1.77 -3.79 -8.07
CA LEU A 153 -2.46 -3.66 -6.79
C LEU A 153 -2.41 -4.94 -5.93
N PRO A 154 -2.66 -6.16 -6.47
CA PRO A 154 -2.59 -7.37 -5.66
C PRO A 154 -1.21 -7.60 -5.04
N LEU A 155 -0.14 -7.39 -5.82
CA LEU A 155 1.23 -7.58 -5.35
C LEU A 155 1.64 -6.50 -4.35
N TYR A 156 1.20 -5.27 -4.57
CA TYR A 156 1.38 -4.17 -3.62
C TYR A 156 0.74 -4.48 -2.25
N LEU A 157 -0.54 -4.89 -2.22
CA LEU A 157 -1.22 -5.27 -0.99
C LEU A 157 -0.58 -6.50 -0.32
N ALA A 158 -0.20 -7.50 -1.10
CA ALA A 158 0.51 -8.68 -0.61
C ALA A 158 1.87 -8.32 0.01
N SER A 159 2.63 -7.42 -0.60
CA SER A 159 3.93 -6.96 -0.07
C SER A 159 3.78 -6.28 1.29
N SER A 160 2.75 -5.45 1.46
CA SER A 160 2.46 -4.80 2.74
C SER A 160 2.09 -5.82 3.83
N SER A 161 1.29 -6.82 3.45
CA SER A 161 0.93 -7.93 4.34
C SER A 161 2.18 -8.72 4.73
N PHE A 162 3.05 -9.06 3.78
CA PHE A 162 4.30 -9.76 4.07
C PHE A 162 5.18 -9.00 5.07
N VAL A 163 5.37 -7.69 4.86
CA VAL A 163 6.15 -6.83 5.78
C VAL A 163 5.54 -6.84 7.18
N ARG A 164 4.23 -6.65 7.27
CA ARG A 164 3.50 -6.65 8.54
C ARG A 164 3.69 -7.97 9.30
N HIS A 165 3.45 -9.10 8.62
CA HIS A 165 3.55 -10.43 9.25
C HIS A 165 4.98 -10.75 9.66
N THR A 166 5.96 -10.47 8.80
CA THR A 166 7.38 -10.72 9.06
C THR A 166 7.86 -9.92 10.26
N LEU A 167 7.58 -8.62 10.31
CA LEU A 167 7.98 -7.80 11.44
C LEU A 167 7.24 -8.21 12.73
N SER A 168 5.94 -8.53 12.67
CA SER A 168 5.18 -8.99 13.85
C SER A 168 5.65 -10.33 14.40
N ALA A 169 6.22 -11.19 13.55
CA ALA A 169 6.84 -12.44 13.95
C ALA A 169 8.20 -12.23 14.62
N LEU A 170 8.97 -11.21 14.21
CA LEU A 170 10.32 -10.93 14.72
C LEU A 170 10.32 -9.98 15.93
N TYR A 171 9.34 -9.10 16.03
CA TYR A 171 9.24 -8.04 17.03
C TYR A 171 7.91 -8.10 17.79
N THR A 172 7.92 -7.57 19.00
CA THR A 172 6.74 -7.26 19.83
C THR A 172 6.64 -5.76 20.03
N ASP A 173 5.47 -5.28 20.43
CA ASP A 173 5.21 -3.84 20.67
C ASP A 173 5.61 -2.97 19.46
N LEU A 174 5.23 -3.45 18.26
CA LEU A 174 5.47 -2.70 17.03
C LEU A 174 4.58 -1.46 16.99
N ARG A 175 5.22 -0.30 16.83
CA ARG A 175 4.54 0.98 16.66
C ARG A 175 5.08 1.73 15.46
N VAL A 176 4.19 2.47 14.79
CA VAL A 176 4.54 3.39 13.72
C VAL A 176 4.18 4.79 14.17
N GLU A 177 5.15 5.68 14.12
CA GLU A 177 4.99 7.09 14.43
C GLU A 177 5.12 7.89 13.13
N LEU A 178 4.13 8.74 12.86
CA LEU A 178 4.16 9.66 11.72
C LEU A 178 5.00 10.87 12.09
N GLN A 179 6.20 10.98 11.53
CA GLN A 179 7.15 12.03 11.89
C GLN A 179 6.97 13.27 11.02
N ARG A 180 6.73 13.08 9.73
CA ARG A 180 6.69 14.18 8.76
C ARG A 180 5.70 13.90 7.65
N VAL A 181 4.94 14.93 7.28
CA VAL A 181 4.07 14.90 6.12
C VAL A 181 4.22 16.19 5.34
N ARG A 182 4.46 16.10 4.03
CA ARG A 182 4.52 17.27 3.13
C ARG A 182 3.79 16.95 1.84
N VAL A 183 2.89 17.82 1.44
CA VAL A 183 2.22 17.74 0.14
C VAL A 183 2.98 18.62 -0.83
N HIS A 184 3.42 18.04 -1.94
CA HIS A 184 4.01 18.74 -3.06
C HIS A 184 2.95 18.86 -4.15
N GLY A 185 2.53 20.08 -4.44
CA GLY A 185 1.68 20.40 -5.58
C GLY A 185 2.49 21.04 -6.70
N PRO A 186 1.86 21.30 -7.85
CA PRO A 186 2.46 22.13 -8.87
C PRO A 186 2.72 23.47 -8.23
N ARG A 187 3.98 23.90 -8.23
CA ARG A 187 4.33 25.22 -7.73
C ARG A 187 3.59 26.20 -8.62
N SER A 188 2.53 26.83 -8.10
CA SER A 188 1.99 28.03 -8.70
C SER A 188 3.18 28.97 -8.84
N SER A 189 3.65 29.16 -10.07
CA SER A 189 4.66 30.14 -10.40
C SER A 189 4.02 31.53 -10.29
N SER A 190 3.50 31.86 -9.11
CA SER A 190 3.25 33.22 -8.66
C SER A 190 4.54 33.77 -8.04
N GLY A 191 5.63 33.61 -8.78
CA GLY A 191 6.85 34.39 -8.63
C GLY A 191 6.76 35.52 -9.64
N LEU A 192 5.88 36.49 -9.38
CA LEU A 192 6.03 37.82 -9.97
C LEU A 192 7.44 38.28 -9.62
N SER A 193 8.32 38.29 -10.62
CA SER A 193 9.51 39.15 -10.58
C SER A 193 9.01 40.53 -11.00
N PRO A 194 8.95 41.55 -10.13
CA PRO A 194 8.86 42.92 -10.57
C PRO A 194 10.28 43.37 -10.91
N ASP A 195 10.53 43.65 -12.19
CA ASP A 195 11.44 44.68 -12.71
C ASP A 195 12.21 44.23 -13.94
N GLY A 196 12.08 45.03 -15.01
CA GLY A 196 12.95 44.96 -16.19
C GLY A 196 12.21 45.22 -17.50
N ALA A 197 11.71 46.45 -17.68
CA ALA A 197 11.08 46.93 -18.89
C ALA A 197 11.96 46.77 -20.16
N THR A 198 11.36 46.38 -21.28
CA THR A 198 11.74 46.89 -22.60
C THR A 198 10.53 46.87 -23.54
N PRO A 199 10.06 48.02 -24.06
CA PRO A 199 9.05 48.08 -25.11
C PRO A 199 9.73 48.13 -26.49
N GLY A 200 9.31 47.26 -27.41
CA GLY A 200 9.84 47.26 -28.78
C GLY A 200 9.05 46.39 -29.76
N ALA A 201 8.08 47.04 -30.42
CA ALA A 201 7.65 46.89 -31.81
C ALA A 201 7.17 45.52 -32.37
N ASP A 202 5.86 45.46 -32.59
CA ASP A 202 5.15 45.09 -33.83
C ASP A 202 5.54 43.81 -34.61
N THR A 203 4.75 42.75 -34.42
CA THR A 203 4.45 41.77 -35.49
C THR A 203 3.07 41.13 -35.28
N PRO A 204 2.10 41.30 -36.19
CA PRO A 204 0.82 40.60 -36.14
C PRO A 204 0.75 39.42 -37.14
N GLU A 205 -0.16 38.49 -36.82
CA GLU A 205 -0.61 37.30 -37.57
C GLU A 205 0.32 36.07 -37.55
N GLU A 206 -0.14 34.83 -37.48
CA GLU A 206 -1.34 34.10 -37.05
C GLU A 206 -0.93 32.62 -37.29
N ILE A 207 -1.34 31.67 -36.45
CA ILE A 207 -1.63 30.24 -36.75
C ILE A 207 -1.65 29.45 -35.42
N LEU A 208 -2.88 29.28 -34.93
CA LEU A 208 -3.49 28.10 -34.29
C LEU A 208 -2.71 27.31 -33.22
N GLN A 209 -3.08 27.59 -31.97
CA GLN A 209 -2.69 26.94 -30.73
C GLN A 209 -3.42 25.59 -30.49
N PRO A 210 -2.71 24.61 -29.90
CA PRO A 210 -3.27 23.71 -28.89
C PRO A 210 -2.54 23.94 -27.55
N GLN A 211 -2.79 25.08 -26.87
CA GLN A 211 -2.11 25.42 -25.60
C GLN A 211 -2.97 25.29 -24.33
N GLN A 212 -4.27 25.00 -24.44
CA GLN A 212 -5.14 24.93 -23.26
C GLN A 212 -5.06 23.60 -22.49
N GLN A 213 -4.72 22.48 -23.16
CA GLN A 213 -4.58 21.17 -22.49
C GLN A 213 -3.34 21.03 -21.61
N GLY A 214 -2.30 21.85 -21.82
CA GLY A 214 -1.07 21.80 -21.02
C GLY A 214 -1.24 22.40 -19.62
N LYS A 215 -2.07 23.44 -19.46
CA LYS A 215 -2.25 24.14 -18.19
C LYS A 215 -3.02 23.30 -17.16
N THR A 216 -4.10 22.65 -17.56
CA THR A 216 -4.90 21.81 -16.64
C THR A 216 -4.14 20.58 -16.16
N ARG A 217 -3.32 19.96 -17.02
CA ARG A 217 -2.46 18.83 -16.63
C ARG A 217 -1.42 19.21 -15.58
N SER A 218 -0.82 20.40 -15.70
CA SER A 218 0.15 20.87 -14.72
C SER A 218 -0.45 20.99 -13.31
N LEU A 219 -1.72 21.41 -13.19
CA LEU A 219 -2.39 21.57 -11.89
C LEU A 219 -2.62 20.23 -11.15
N ARG A 220 -2.68 19.13 -11.89
CA ARG A 220 -2.93 17.77 -11.37
C ARG A 220 -1.65 17.01 -11.05
N GLU A 221 -0.50 17.68 -10.99
CA GLU A 221 0.76 17.10 -10.54
C GLU A 221 0.89 17.24 -9.03
N LYS A 222 0.59 16.17 -8.28
CA LYS A 222 0.67 16.16 -6.82
C LYS A 222 1.39 14.92 -6.32
N SER A 223 2.20 15.11 -5.28
CA SER A 223 2.85 14.04 -4.54
C SER A 223 2.79 14.32 -3.03
N LEU A 224 2.91 13.26 -2.25
CA LEU A 224 2.85 13.28 -0.79
C LEU A 224 4.11 12.62 -0.25
N PHE A 225 4.96 13.41 0.40
CA PHE A 225 6.08 12.91 1.17
C PHE A 225 5.63 12.54 2.59
N ILE A 226 5.98 11.34 3.04
CA ILE A 226 5.72 10.82 4.37
C ILE A 226 7.02 10.30 4.98
N GLY A 227 7.35 10.78 6.18
CA GLY A 227 8.38 10.21 7.05
C GLY A 227 7.74 9.44 8.20
N LEU A 228 8.11 8.18 8.34
CA LEU A 228 7.64 7.23 9.36
C LEU A 228 8.80 6.78 10.23
N VAL A 229 8.54 6.59 11.52
CA VAL A 229 9.44 5.91 12.44
C VAL A 229 8.77 4.63 12.92
N VAL A 230 9.35 3.48 12.59
CA VAL A 230 8.91 2.16 13.03
C VAL A 230 9.78 1.74 14.22
N ARG A 231 9.16 1.31 15.33
CA ARG A 231 9.88 0.78 16.50
C ARG A 231 9.29 -0.54 16.95
N GLY A 232 10.10 -1.38 17.58
CA GLY A 232 9.64 -2.60 18.24
C GLY A 232 10.74 -3.27 19.07
N ILE A 233 10.37 -4.27 19.86
CA ILE A 233 11.29 -5.04 20.70
C ILE A 233 11.54 -6.39 20.04
N ASN A 234 12.79 -6.72 19.73
CA ASN A 234 13.15 -8.00 19.14
C ASN A 234 12.80 -9.15 20.10
N ARG A 235 12.06 -10.15 19.61
CA ARG A 235 11.58 -11.25 20.48
C ARG A 235 12.69 -12.11 21.04
N VAL A 236 13.79 -12.28 20.29
CA VAL A 236 14.91 -13.15 20.63
C VAL A 236 15.92 -12.41 21.48
N SER A 237 16.47 -11.30 20.97
CA SER A 237 17.53 -10.56 21.66
C SER A 237 17.01 -9.64 22.77
N LYS A 238 15.70 -9.37 22.82
CA LYS A 238 15.06 -8.38 23.70
C LYS A 238 15.53 -6.94 23.50
N ALA A 239 16.35 -6.67 22.49
CA ALA A 239 16.81 -5.33 22.16
C ALA A 239 15.71 -4.52 21.45
N GLU A 240 15.67 -3.21 21.70
CA GLU A 240 14.85 -2.29 20.91
C GLU A 240 15.46 -2.16 19.50
N GLY A 241 14.61 -2.29 18.48
CA GLY A 241 14.92 -2.00 17.09
C GLY A 241 14.06 -0.85 16.59
N GLY A 242 14.60 -0.07 15.66
CA GLY A 242 13.84 1.00 15.02
C GLY A 242 14.35 1.31 13.63
N TRP A 243 13.45 1.84 12.80
CA TRP A 243 13.73 2.28 11.44
C TRP A 243 13.05 3.60 11.15
N GLU A 244 13.76 4.50 10.50
CA GLU A 244 13.20 5.67 9.84
C GLU A 244 12.97 5.34 8.37
N VAL A 245 11.76 5.55 7.89
CA VAL A 245 11.33 5.26 6.51
C VAL A 245 10.77 6.53 5.92
N ASN A 246 11.40 7.00 4.84
CA ASN A 246 10.90 8.12 4.05
C ASN A 246 10.34 7.58 2.74
N SER A 247 9.10 7.98 2.43
CA SER A 247 8.38 7.55 1.24
C SER A 247 7.67 8.70 0.55
N THR A 248 7.59 8.62 -0.77
CA THR A 248 6.86 9.56 -1.61
C THR A 248 5.76 8.83 -2.38
N TYR A 249 4.52 9.30 -2.23
CA TYR A 249 3.34 8.81 -2.96
C TYR A 249 3.01 9.79 -4.08
N THR A 250 2.88 9.32 -5.31
CA THR A 250 2.53 10.16 -6.47
C THR A 250 1.12 9.87 -6.96
N PHE A 251 0.33 10.91 -7.13
CA PHE A 251 -1.06 10.83 -7.59
C PHE A 251 -1.12 10.84 -9.13
N SER A 252 -2.02 10.07 -9.71
CA SER A 252 -2.29 10.08 -11.14
C SER A 252 -3.01 11.39 -11.52
N PRO A 253 -2.53 12.14 -12.53
CA PRO A 253 -3.20 13.36 -12.98
C PRO A 253 -4.56 13.07 -13.63
N ILE A 254 -4.82 11.81 -14.03
CA ILE A 254 -6.07 11.43 -14.69
C ILE A 254 -7.11 10.99 -13.66
N THR A 255 -6.72 10.12 -12.72
CA THR A 255 -7.69 9.44 -11.84
C THR A 255 -7.71 9.96 -10.40
N GLY A 256 -6.70 10.73 -9.98
CA GLY A 256 -6.51 11.16 -8.59
C GLY A 256 -6.08 10.04 -7.63
N LEU A 257 -5.85 8.82 -8.14
CA LEU A 257 -5.41 7.67 -7.36
C LEU A 257 -3.88 7.63 -7.21
N ILE A 258 -3.39 7.01 -6.15
CA ILE A 258 -1.96 6.77 -5.96
C ILE A 258 -1.51 5.71 -6.97
N HIS A 259 -0.55 6.04 -7.83
CA HIS A 259 -0.02 5.11 -8.83
C HIS A 259 1.46 4.78 -8.65
N ILE A 260 2.21 5.60 -7.89
CA ILE A 260 3.60 5.31 -7.53
C ILE A 260 3.76 5.51 -6.03
N HIS A 261 4.36 4.53 -5.37
CA HIS A 261 4.89 4.62 -4.01
C HIS A 261 6.39 4.38 -4.09
N ASN A 262 7.17 5.44 -3.95
CA ASN A 262 8.63 5.35 -3.88
C ASN A 262 9.06 5.34 -2.41
N ILE A 263 9.89 4.38 -2.02
CA ILE A 263 10.59 4.39 -0.73
C ILE A 263 11.93 5.08 -0.96
N ASP A 264 12.02 6.33 -0.51
CA ASP A 264 13.17 7.21 -0.72
C ASP A 264 14.37 6.76 0.12
N SER A 265 14.14 6.35 1.38
CA SER A 265 15.21 5.89 2.27
C SER A 265 14.70 5.03 3.41
N ILE A 266 15.50 4.06 3.86
CA ILE A 266 15.30 3.30 5.09
C ILE A 266 16.58 3.39 5.94
N HIS A 267 16.46 3.77 7.21
CA HIS A 267 17.60 3.90 8.14
C HIS A 267 17.33 3.16 9.45
N PRO A 268 18.18 2.19 9.85
CA PRO A 268 19.34 1.69 9.12
C PRO A 268 18.92 0.95 7.85
N ALA A 269 19.78 0.97 6.83
CA ALA A 269 19.51 0.27 5.57
C ALA A 269 19.37 -1.25 5.83
N PRO A 270 18.38 -1.93 5.22
CA PRO A 270 18.22 -3.36 5.41
C PRO A 270 19.46 -4.12 4.93
N HIS A 271 19.88 -5.13 5.69
CA HIS A 271 21.05 -5.94 5.33
C HIS A 271 20.79 -6.80 4.09
N LEU A 272 21.84 -7.11 3.33
CA LEU A 272 21.77 -7.96 2.11
C LEU A 272 20.98 -9.27 2.31
N ALA A 273 21.13 -9.91 3.48
CA ALA A 273 20.46 -11.16 3.81
C ALA A 273 18.94 -11.06 3.80
N PHE A 274 18.38 -9.89 4.13
CA PHE A 274 16.94 -9.63 4.03
C PHE A 274 16.47 -9.75 2.58
N PHE A 275 17.20 -9.14 1.65
CA PHE A 275 16.85 -9.18 0.22
C PHE A 275 17.03 -10.59 -0.37
N SER A 276 18.07 -11.32 0.04
CA SER A 276 18.23 -12.72 -0.36
C SER A 276 17.07 -13.59 0.14
N ALA A 277 16.62 -13.41 1.37
CA ALA A 277 15.46 -14.12 1.92
C ALA A 277 14.16 -13.74 1.21
N LEU A 278 13.96 -12.46 0.92
CA LEU A 278 12.80 -11.96 0.19
C LEU A 278 12.76 -12.54 -1.24
N GLN A 279 13.89 -12.52 -1.95
CA GLN A 279 13.98 -13.13 -3.28
C GLN A 279 13.68 -14.63 -3.21
N ALA A 280 14.28 -15.37 -2.27
CA ALA A 280 14.02 -16.79 -2.10
C ALA A 280 12.53 -17.07 -1.81
N ALA A 281 11.86 -16.22 -1.05
CA ALA A 281 10.42 -16.33 -0.80
C ALA A 281 9.59 -16.04 -2.07
N LEU A 282 9.94 -15.01 -2.85
CA LEU A 282 9.25 -14.67 -4.08
C LEU A 282 9.45 -15.71 -5.20
N SER A 283 10.65 -16.29 -5.30
CA SER A 283 10.94 -17.40 -6.21
C SER A 283 10.10 -18.63 -5.87
N LYS A 284 9.88 -18.92 -4.58
CA LYS A 284 8.99 -20.02 -4.14
C LYS A 284 7.52 -19.79 -4.49
N ILE A 285 7.11 -18.54 -4.65
CA ILE A 285 5.73 -18.16 -5.02
C ILE A 285 5.58 -18.11 -6.56
N GLY A 286 6.63 -18.38 -7.34
CA GLY A 286 6.59 -18.38 -8.80
C GLY A 286 6.59 -16.97 -9.43
N LEU A 287 6.84 -15.93 -8.63
CA LEU A 287 6.90 -14.53 -9.07
C LEU A 287 8.32 -14.06 -9.41
N GLY A 288 9.34 -14.82 -9.00
CA GLY A 288 10.74 -14.56 -9.34
C GLY A 288 11.05 -15.09 -10.73
N GLY A 289 10.74 -14.32 -11.77
CA GLY A 289 11.13 -14.62 -13.15
C GLY A 289 12.64 -14.87 -13.24
N THR A 290 13.02 -16.13 -13.34
CA THR A 290 14.28 -16.54 -13.95
C THR A 290 13.93 -17.04 -15.34
N GLN A 291 14.15 -16.16 -16.31
CA GLN A 291 14.17 -16.52 -17.71
C GLN A 291 15.37 -17.45 -17.93
N GLY A 292 15.09 -18.71 -18.24
CA GLY A 292 16.03 -19.64 -18.85
C GLY A 292 16.74 -20.59 -17.89
N GLU A 293 16.09 -21.69 -17.55
CA GLU A 293 16.74 -23.01 -17.59
C GLU A 293 15.67 -24.12 -17.70
N THR A 294 15.65 -24.74 -18.87
CA THR A 294 15.05 -26.04 -19.16
C THR A 294 15.55 -27.12 -18.21
N GLY A 295 14.65 -27.87 -17.58
CA GLY A 295 14.94 -29.13 -16.87
C GLY A 295 13.70 -29.67 -16.18
N ALA A 296 12.87 -30.46 -16.87
CA ALA A 296 12.95 -31.92 -16.87
C ALA A 296 12.96 -32.56 -15.47
N GLY A 297 11.84 -33.20 -15.12
CA GLY A 297 11.81 -34.46 -14.37
C GLY A 297 12.18 -34.41 -12.88
N GLY A 298 11.19 -34.66 -12.02
CA GLY A 298 11.44 -34.84 -10.58
C GLY A 298 10.31 -35.58 -9.86
N VAL A 299 9.87 -36.72 -10.40
CA VAL A 299 9.07 -37.69 -9.65
C VAL A 299 9.99 -38.31 -8.59
N ALA A 300 9.90 -37.84 -7.35
CA ALA A 300 10.55 -38.48 -6.21
C ALA A 300 9.79 -39.77 -5.85
N ARG A 301 10.19 -40.87 -6.50
CA ARG A 301 9.83 -42.24 -6.14
C ARG A 301 10.57 -42.59 -4.86
N SER A 302 9.84 -42.82 -3.77
CA SER A 302 10.39 -43.33 -2.52
C SER A 302 10.83 -44.79 -2.70
N SER A 303 12.11 -45.06 -2.47
CA SER A 303 12.64 -46.41 -2.25
C SER A 303 12.99 -46.58 -0.76
N PRO A 304 12.61 -47.70 -0.13
CA PRO A 304 12.81 -47.93 1.30
C PRO A 304 14.27 -48.26 1.65
N PRO A 305 14.66 -48.05 2.93
CA PRO A 305 16.02 -48.27 3.40
C PRO A 305 16.37 -49.76 3.53
N SER A 306 17.49 -50.16 2.92
CA SER A 306 18.11 -51.47 3.13
C SER A 306 18.82 -51.50 4.49
N LEU A 307 18.36 -52.38 5.37
CA LEU A 307 19.01 -52.78 6.62
C LEU A 307 20.32 -53.53 6.31
N SER A 308 21.46 -52.97 6.73
CA SER A 308 22.72 -53.69 6.83
C SER A 308 23.09 -53.87 8.31
N ALA A 309 23.30 -55.14 8.66
CA ALA A 309 23.51 -55.71 9.98
C ALA A 309 24.85 -55.32 10.65
N PRO A 310 25.05 -55.61 11.96
CA PRO A 310 26.10 -55.04 12.79
C PRO A 310 27.46 -55.75 12.64
N GLN A 311 28.54 -54.97 12.65
CA GLN A 311 29.92 -55.46 12.70
C GLN A 311 30.36 -55.73 14.16
N PRO A 312 31.02 -56.88 14.43
CA PRO A 312 31.51 -57.24 15.76
C PRO A 312 32.87 -56.61 16.11
N LEU A 313 33.05 -56.26 17.38
CA LEU A 313 34.31 -55.85 18.00
C LEU A 313 35.32 -57.01 18.09
N PRO A 314 36.62 -56.69 17.91
CA PRO A 314 37.68 -57.28 18.73
C PRO A 314 38.60 -56.16 19.26
N SER A 315 39.44 -56.31 20.29
CA SER A 315 39.65 -57.24 21.38
C SER A 315 40.86 -56.64 22.10
N VAL A 316 40.78 -56.47 23.41
CA VAL A 316 41.86 -55.93 24.25
C VAL A 316 42.87 -57.04 24.57
N ALA A 317 44.13 -56.84 24.18
CA ALA A 317 45.40 -57.36 24.72
C ALA A 317 46.50 -56.79 23.80
N ASP A 318 47.73 -56.44 24.18
CA ASP A 318 48.51 -56.77 25.36
C ASP A 318 49.67 -55.74 25.54
N ARG A 319 50.34 -55.86 26.67
CA ARG A 319 51.54 -55.19 27.21
C ARG A 319 52.69 -54.91 26.23
N SER A 320 53.40 -53.79 26.48
CA SER A 320 54.81 -53.77 26.93
C SER A 320 55.13 -52.41 27.54
#